data_AF-A0A949V6F6-F1
#
_entry.id   AF-A0A949V6F6-F1
#
_cell.length_a   1.000
_cell.length_b   1.000
_cell.length_c   1.000
_cell.angle_alpha   90.00
_cell.angle_beta   90.00
_cell.angle_gamma   90.00
#
_symmetry.space_group_name_H-M   'P 1'
#
loop_
_entity.id
_entity.type
_entity.pdbx_description
1 polymer ?
#
loop_
_entity_poly.entity_id
_entity_poly.type
_entity_poly.pdbx_seq_one_letter_code
_entity_poly.pdbx_strand_id
1 'polypeptide(L)'
;KQPFKHAFPSDLMHKERLYDFTNTFGVEYNTPGVHINTGAVVCVYFFLACVFQIWNGEVLNHSPDTPRVITYLEYSLSSSLMMVLLGVNVGILELYQLMGLFGLFFGMNMLGACAELLCYLVENDHSHVEVLGISAYDLWFIPHIAGWGLFLIAYIPVFVTFCFTWHCSEPLVPWFLITAVILELLCFVAFGCVQFMGMWCRMNAAFTSHAKEVTDAIRWMDAWNIGLSFFAKTSLAWLLLGPALSVDVSVR
;
A
#
# COMPACT_ATOMS: atom_id res chain seq x y z
N LYS A 1 4.14 31.43 -37.98
CA LYS A 1 3.77 30.36 -37.02
C LYS A 1 2.61 29.59 -37.62
N GLN A 2 2.86 28.41 -38.19
CA GLN A 2 1.81 27.53 -38.71
C GLN A 2 1.21 26.72 -37.55
N PRO A 3 -0.12 26.47 -37.53
CA PRO A 3 -0.71 25.58 -36.54
C PRO A 3 -0.34 24.13 -36.88
N PHE A 4 0.21 23.41 -35.91
CA PHE A 4 0.37 21.96 -35.97
C PHE A 4 -1.02 21.32 -36.10
N LYS A 5 -1.38 20.92 -37.33
CA LYS A 5 -2.42 19.90 -37.54
C LYS A 5 -1.79 18.55 -37.22
N HIS A 6 -1.93 18.09 -35.98
CA HIS A 6 -1.78 16.67 -35.68
C HIS A 6 -2.97 15.93 -36.28
N ALA A 7 -2.85 15.56 -37.56
CA ALA A 7 -3.69 14.56 -38.17
C ALA A 7 -3.25 13.20 -37.61
N PHE A 8 -3.95 12.72 -36.58
CA PHE A 8 -3.95 11.28 -36.32
C PHE A 8 -4.66 10.59 -37.48
N PRO A 9 -4.06 9.58 -38.13
CA PRO A 9 -4.73 8.81 -39.18
C PRO A 9 -6.01 8.17 -38.61
N SER A 10 -7.14 8.38 -39.28
CA SER A 10 -8.45 7.81 -38.93
C SER A 10 -8.47 6.28 -38.87
N ASP A 11 -7.46 5.64 -39.45
CA ASP A 11 -7.45 4.21 -39.73
C ASP A 11 -6.73 3.39 -38.63
N LEU A 12 -6.16 4.07 -37.62
CA LEU A 12 -5.52 3.42 -36.46
C LEU A 12 -6.52 3.00 -35.37
N MET A 13 -7.78 3.48 -35.40
CA MET A 13 -8.81 3.10 -34.42
C MET A 13 -9.59 1.82 -34.79
N HIS A 14 -8.94 0.83 -35.38
CA HIS A 14 -9.57 -0.50 -35.53
C HIS A 14 -9.52 -1.24 -34.19
N LYS A 15 -10.62 -1.14 -33.44
CA LYS A 15 -10.89 -1.75 -32.11
C LYS A 15 -10.62 -3.26 -31.97
N GLU A 16 -10.29 -3.97 -33.05
CA GLU A 16 -10.11 -5.42 -33.07
C GLU A 16 -8.65 -5.88 -32.95
N ARG A 17 -7.67 -4.97 -32.99
CA ARG A 17 -6.23 -5.30 -32.80
C ARG A 17 -5.68 -4.65 -31.54
N LEU A 18 -6.29 -4.96 -30.40
CA LEU A 18 -5.92 -4.37 -29.11
C LEU A 18 -4.58 -4.87 -28.56
N TYR A 19 -4.03 -5.97 -29.08
CA TYR A 19 -2.72 -6.49 -28.69
C TYR A 19 -2.02 -7.16 -29.87
N ASP A 20 -1.24 -6.38 -30.63
CA ASP A 20 -0.25 -6.95 -31.53
C ASP A 20 1.09 -7.12 -30.80
N PHE A 21 1.25 -8.26 -30.13
CA PHE A 21 2.50 -8.61 -29.42
C PHE A 21 3.70 -8.81 -30.35
N THR A 22 3.51 -8.76 -31.68
CA THR A 22 4.62 -8.82 -32.64
C THR A 22 5.22 -7.45 -32.94
N ASN A 23 4.55 -6.36 -32.52
CA ASN A 23 5.02 -4.99 -32.72
C ASN A 23 5.50 -4.38 -31.39
N THR A 24 6.73 -4.72 -31.00
CA THR A 24 7.37 -4.27 -29.74
C THR A 24 7.61 -2.76 -29.63
N PHE A 25 7.33 -1.97 -30.68
CA PHE A 25 7.49 -0.51 -30.71
C PHE A 25 6.17 0.26 -30.73
N GLY A 26 5.04 -0.42 -30.92
CA GLY A 26 3.71 0.17 -30.97
C GLY A 26 2.89 -0.18 -29.74
N VAL A 27 3.32 0.23 -28.54
CA VAL A 27 2.42 0.24 -27.39
C VAL A 27 1.48 1.43 -27.59
N GLU A 28 0.35 1.21 -28.27
CA GLU A 28 -0.76 2.15 -28.21
C GLU A 28 -1.17 2.26 -26.74
N TYR A 29 -0.82 3.38 -26.12
CA TYR A 29 -1.31 3.76 -24.80
C TYR A 29 -2.83 3.93 -24.91
N ASN A 30 -3.57 2.85 -24.69
CA ASN A 30 -4.98 2.93 -24.41
C ASN A 30 -5.12 3.80 -23.16
N THR A 31 -5.52 5.05 -23.34
CA THR A 31 -6.16 5.78 -22.26
C THR A 31 -7.32 4.89 -21.81
N PRO A 32 -7.33 4.41 -20.56
CA PRO A 32 -8.43 3.58 -20.11
C PRO A 32 -9.72 4.36 -20.34
N GLY A 33 -10.70 3.75 -21.01
CA GLY A 33 -12.06 4.29 -21.09
C GLY A 33 -12.76 4.36 -19.71
N VAL A 34 -12.02 4.08 -18.64
CA VAL A 34 -12.44 4.07 -17.25
C VAL A 34 -11.78 5.26 -16.57
N HIS A 35 -12.59 6.22 -16.15
CA HIS A 35 -12.14 7.32 -15.31
C HIS A 35 -12.16 6.89 -13.85
N ILE A 36 -11.02 7.00 -13.17
CA ILE A 36 -10.93 6.79 -11.73
C ILE A 36 -11.35 8.09 -11.03
N ASN A 37 -12.43 8.03 -10.26
CA ASN A 37 -12.83 9.16 -9.42
C ASN A 37 -12.00 9.14 -8.12
N THR A 38 -10.97 9.99 -8.07
CA THR A 38 -10.07 10.15 -6.91
C THR A 38 -10.82 10.33 -5.60
N GLY A 39 -11.84 11.20 -5.57
CA GLY A 39 -12.64 11.45 -4.38
C GLY A 39 -13.40 10.20 -3.91
N ALA A 40 -13.97 9.43 -4.84
CA ALA A 40 -14.63 8.17 -4.52
C ALA A 40 -13.65 7.15 -3.92
N VAL A 41 -12.45 7.00 -4.51
CA VAL A 41 -11.41 6.09 -3.99
C VAL A 41 -10.98 6.49 -2.57
N VAL A 42 -10.84 7.80 -2.33
CA VAL A 42 -10.54 8.35 -0.98
C VAL A 42 -11.64 7.97 0.02
N CYS A 43 -12.90 8.20 -0.34
CA CYS A 43 -14.03 7.80 0.51
C CYS A 43 -14.03 6.29 0.79
N VAL A 44 -13.71 5.45 -0.19
CA VAL A 44 -13.66 3.99 -0.02
C VAL A 44 -12.60 3.59 1.00
N TYR A 45 -11.36 4.07 0.92
CA TYR A 45 -10.35 3.63 1.89
C TYR A 45 -10.61 4.16 3.31
N PHE A 46 -11.25 5.33 3.47
CA PHE A 46 -11.69 5.79 4.79
C PHE A 46 -12.86 4.96 5.33
N PHE A 47 -13.79 4.58 4.46
CA PHE A 47 -14.90 3.71 4.82
C PHE A 47 -14.39 2.33 5.27
N LEU A 48 -13.43 1.76 4.52
CA LEU A 48 -12.75 0.52 4.91
C LEU A 48 -12.08 0.67 6.27
N ALA A 49 -11.30 1.74 6.49
CA ALA A 49 -10.70 2.00 7.80
C ALA A 49 -11.75 2.05 8.91
N CYS A 50 -12.86 2.77 8.72
CA CYS A 50 -13.93 2.84 9.71
C CYS A 50 -14.51 1.46 10.05
N VAL A 51 -14.91 0.67 9.03
CA VAL A 51 -15.53 -0.64 9.22
C VAL A 51 -14.59 -1.60 9.94
N PHE A 52 -13.34 -1.68 9.49
CA PHE A 52 -12.37 -2.60 10.08
C PHE A 52 -11.90 -2.16 11.46
N GLN A 53 -11.84 -0.86 11.77
CA GLN A 53 -11.53 -0.40 13.14
C GLN A 53 -12.66 -0.72 14.12
N ILE A 54 -13.93 -0.59 13.71
CA ILE A 54 -15.08 -1.05 14.51
C ILE A 54 -15.01 -2.55 14.73
N TRP A 55 -14.78 -3.32 13.67
CA TRP A 55 -14.69 -4.78 13.76
C TRP A 55 -13.51 -5.23 14.62
N ASN A 56 -12.32 -4.65 14.42
CA ASN A 56 -11.15 -4.95 15.21
C ASN A 56 -11.39 -4.61 16.69
N GLY A 57 -11.98 -3.45 16.99
CA GLY A 57 -12.33 -3.07 18.37
C GLY A 57 -13.27 -4.09 19.04
N GLU A 58 -14.27 -4.57 18.30
CA GLU A 58 -15.19 -5.58 18.82
C GLU A 58 -14.51 -6.93 19.10
N VAL A 59 -13.64 -7.39 18.19
CA VAL A 59 -12.89 -8.63 18.37
C VAL A 59 -11.92 -8.53 19.55
N LEU A 60 -11.20 -7.41 19.68
CA LEU A 60 -10.26 -7.19 20.78
C LEU A 60 -10.93 -7.05 22.14
N ASN A 61 -12.17 -6.54 22.18
CA ASN A 61 -12.97 -6.51 23.41
C ASN A 61 -13.36 -7.92 23.89
N HIS A 62 -13.62 -8.84 22.95
CA HIS A 62 -14.02 -10.21 23.28
C HIS A 62 -12.84 -11.16 23.44
N SER A 63 -11.73 -10.91 22.75
CA SER A 63 -10.57 -11.79 22.71
C SER A 63 -9.28 -10.96 22.52
N PRO A 64 -8.74 -10.37 23.60
CA PRO A 64 -7.63 -9.41 23.51
C PRO A 64 -6.35 -10.00 22.92
N ASP A 65 -6.17 -11.31 23.07
CA ASP A 65 -4.98 -12.06 22.66
C ASP A 65 -5.05 -12.57 21.20
N THR A 66 -6.08 -12.23 20.43
CA THR A 66 -6.18 -12.67 19.02
C THR A 66 -5.13 -12.00 18.12
N PRO A 67 -4.63 -12.71 17.08
CA PRO A 67 -3.69 -12.13 16.13
C PRO A 67 -4.32 -10.96 15.38
N ARG A 68 -3.53 -9.94 15.05
CA ARG A 68 -4.01 -8.69 14.42
C ARG A 68 -4.31 -8.81 12.92
N VAL A 69 -4.84 -9.96 12.47
CA VAL A 69 -5.12 -10.25 11.06
C VAL A 69 -6.11 -9.26 10.45
N ILE A 70 -7.09 -8.80 11.22
CA ILE A 70 -8.12 -7.84 10.77
C ILE A 70 -7.47 -6.52 10.34
N THR A 71 -6.47 -6.04 11.08
CA THR A 71 -5.70 -4.84 10.73
C THR A 71 -5.00 -5.00 9.38
N TYR A 72 -4.36 -6.15 9.13
CA TYR A 72 -3.68 -6.39 7.85
C TYR A 72 -4.64 -6.61 6.68
N LEU A 73 -5.85 -7.13 6.94
CA LEU A 73 -6.93 -7.20 5.93
C LEU A 73 -7.45 -5.81 5.55
N GLU A 74 -7.58 -4.91 6.51
CA GLU A 74 -7.87 -3.51 6.20
C GLU A 74 -6.76 -2.91 5.34
N TYR A 75 -5.51 -3.03 5.80
CA TYR A 75 -4.36 -2.45 5.12
C TYR A 75 -4.18 -3.03 3.72
N SER A 76 -4.41 -4.32 3.51
CA SER A 76 -4.27 -4.93 2.17
C SER A 76 -5.23 -4.33 1.15
N LEU A 77 -6.42 -3.90 1.56
CA LEU A 77 -7.36 -3.22 0.68
C LEU A 77 -7.09 -1.72 0.62
N SER A 78 -6.99 -1.07 1.79
CA SER A 78 -6.88 0.38 1.88
C SER A 78 -5.58 0.90 1.30
N SER A 79 -4.44 0.28 1.63
CA SER A 79 -3.13 0.74 1.16
C SER A 79 -2.93 0.45 -0.33
N SER A 80 -3.49 -0.65 -0.84
CA SER A 80 -3.49 -0.94 -2.27
C SER A 80 -4.27 0.11 -3.06
N LEU A 81 -5.42 0.56 -2.56
CA LEU A 81 -6.17 1.68 -3.15
C LEU A 81 -5.40 3.00 -3.06
N MET A 82 -4.75 3.29 -1.93
CA MET A 82 -3.88 4.47 -1.77
C MET A 82 -2.75 4.46 -2.80
N MET A 83 -2.14 3.31 -3.07
CA MET A 83 -1.04 3.18 -4.03
C MET A 83 -1.50 3.25 -5.49
N VAL A 84 -2.68 2.73 -5.81
CA VAL A 84 -3.31 2.98 -7.11
C VAL A 84 -3.55 4.47 -7.30
N LEU A 85 -4.07 5.16 -6.28
CA LEU A 85 -4.32 6.59 -6.31
C LEU A 85 -3.03 7.39 -6.52
N LEU A 86 -1.97 7.05 -5.77
CA LEU A 86 -0.65 7.67 -5.91
C LEU A 86 -0.07 7.40 -7.30
N GLY A 87 -0.15 6.16 -7.80
CA GLY A 87 0.32 5.78 -9.13
C GLY A 87 -0.34 6.59 -10.24
N VAL A 88 -1.68 6.75 -10.19
CA VAL A 88 -2.42 7.60 -11.14
C VAL A 88 -1.92 9.04 -11.09
N ASN A 89 -1.72 9.60 -9.89
CA ASN A 89 -1.26 10.99 -9.74
C ASN A 89 0.20 11.18 -10.18
N VAL A 90 1.03 10.14 -10.09
CA VAL A 90 2.42 10.14 -10.61
C VAL A 90 2.47 10.00 -12.14
N GLY A 91 1.39 9.54 -12.77
CA GLY A 91 1.28 9.39 -14.23
C GLY A 91 1.27 7.94 -14.72
N ILE A 92 1.08 6.96 -13.84
CA ILE A 92 0.84 5.57 -14.23
C ILE A 92 -0.62 5.43 -14.65
N LEU A 93 -0.86 5.44 -15.96
CA LEU A 93 -2.21 5.39 -16.55
C LEU A 93 -2.58 4.02 -17.10
N GLU A 94 -1.61 3.11 -17.21
CA GLU A 94 -1.84 1.76 -17.72
C GLU A 94 -2.56 0.91 -16.67
N LEU A 95 -3.77 0.43 -17.01
CA LEU A 95 -4.62 -0.32 -16.08
C LEU A 95 -3.91 -1.56 -15.50
N TYR A 96 -3.14 -2.30 -16.31
CA TYR A 96 -2.43 -3.49 -15.84
C TYR A 96 -1.33 -3.15 -14.82
N GLN A 97 -0.64 -2.02 -14.99
CA GLN A 97 0.35 -1.56 -14.02
C GLN A 97 -0.34 -1.19 -12.70
N LEU A 98 -1.48 -0.50 -12.76
CA LEU A 98 -2.28 -0.17 -11.58
C LEU A 98 -2.82 -1.42 -10.86
N MET A 99 -3.29 -2.42 -11.61
CA MET A 99 -3.71 -3.72 -11.04
C MET A 99 -2.52 -4.48 -10.43
N GLY A 100 -1.35 -4.42 -11.06
CA GLY A 100 -0.11 -4.98 -10.52
C GLY A 100 0.30 -4.32 -9.22
N LEU A 101 0.27 -2.98 -9.16
CA LEU A 101 0.52 -2.22 -7.93
C LEU A 101 -0.45 -2.62 -6.81
N PHE A 102 -1.74 -2.70 -7.13
CA PHE A 102 -2.75 -3.16 -6.18
C PHE A 102 -2.43 -4.56 -5.66
N GLY A 103 -2.14 -5.51 -6.55
CA GLY A 103 -1.85 -6.90 -6.18
C GLY A 103 -0.59 -7.04 -5.32
N LEU A 104 0.47 -6.29 -5.63
CA LEU A 104 1.72 -6.34 -4.86
C LEU A 104 1.56 -5.74 -3.45
N PHE A 105 0.87 -4.61 -3.31
CA PHE A 105 0.57 -4.03 -1.99
C PHE A 105 -0.41 -4.89 -1.19
N PHE A 106 -1.39 -5.51 -1.85
CA PHE A 106 -2.28 -6.47 -1.21
C PHE A 106 -1.47 -7.66 -0.68
N GLY A 107 -0.61 -8.24 -1.52
CA GLY A 107 0.27 -9.36 -1.16
C GLY A 107 1.24 -9.02 -0.02
N MET A 108 1.85 -7.84 -0.05
CA MET A 108 2.73 -7.35 1.03
C MET A 108 2.02 -7.38 2.39
N ASN A 109 0.81 -6.83 2.47
CA ASN A 109 0.05 -6.81 3.73
C ASN A 109 -0.41 -8.21 4.14
N MET A 110 -0.76 -9.08 3.19
CA MET A 110 -1.11 -10.47 3.49
C MET A 110 0.09 -11.28 4.02
N LEU A 111 1.30 -11.03 3.52
CA LEU A 111 2.51 -11.58 4.12
C LEU A 111 2.74 -11.04 5.54
N GLY A 112 2.43 -9.77 5.78
CA GLY A 112 2.39 -9.21 7.13
C GLY A 112 1.42 -9.95 8.06
N ALA A 113 0.21 -10.26 7.59
CA ALA A 113 -0.77 -11.06 8.31
C ALA A 113 -0.28 -12.49 8.58
N CYS A 114 0.41 -13.12 7.62
CA CYS A 114 1.01 -14.43 7.79
C CYS A 114 2.10 -14.43 8.86
N ALA A 115 2.97 -13.40 8.87
CA ALA A 115 4.01 -13.25 9.89
C ALA A 115 3.39 -13.14 11.31
N GLU A 116 2.35 -12.33 11.43
CA GLU A 116 1.57 -12.14 12.66
C GLU A 116 0.91 -13.45 13.14
N LEU A 117 0.33 -14.22 12.21
CA LEU A 117 -0.29 -15.51 12.53
C LEU A 117 0.73 -16.54 13.00
N LEU A 118 1.91 -16.59 12.37
CA LEU A 118 2.99 -17.48 12.79
C LEU A 118 3.49 -17.13 14.20
N CYS A 119 3.69 -15.84 14.50
CA CYS A 119 4.02 -15.39 15.86
C CYS A 119 2.96 -15.88 16.87
N TYR A 120 1.68 -15.69 16.57
CA TYR A 120 0.60 -16.14 17.44
C TYR A 120 0.58 -17.66 17.66
N LEU A 121 0.84 -18.46 16.62
CA LEU A 121 0.91 -19.92 16.77
C LEU A 121 2.07 -20.36 17.67
N VAL A 122 3.24 -19.75 17.50
CA VAL A 122 4.43 -20.05 18.32
C VAL A 122 4.22 -19.68 19.78
N GLU A 123 3.56 -18.55 20.04
CA GLU A 123 3.23 -18.11 21.40
C GLU A 123 2.31 -19.08 22.14
N ASN A 124 1.36 -19.70 21.45
CA ASN A 124 0.35 -20.56 22.07
C ASN A 124 0.74 -22.04 22.12
N ASP A 125 1.52 -22.54 21.16
CA ASP A 125 1.80 -23.98 21.06
C ASP A 125 3.03 -24.39 21.90
N HIS A 126 3.89 -23.46 22.34
CA HIS A 126 5.12 -23.69 23.14
C HIS A 126 6.02 -24.86 22.67
N SER A 127 5.75 -25.42 21.49
CA SER A 127 6.36 -26.64 21.01
C SER A 127 7.67 -26.24 20.34
N HIS A 128 8.79 -26.77 20.84
CA HIS A 128 10.12 -26.54 20.27
C HIS A 128 10.30 -27.36 18.98
N VAL A 129 9.45 -27.11 17.99
CA VAL A 129 9.51 -27.78 16.69
C VAL A 129 10.43 -27.00 15.77
N GLU A 130 11.53 -27.61 15.36
CA GLU A 130 12.39 -27.09 14.30
C GLU A 130 11.85 -27.53 12.94
N VAL A 131 11.69 -26.57 12.02
CA VAL A 131 11.26 -26.85 10.65
C VAL A 131 12.39 -26.40 9.71
N LEU A 132 12.95 -27.33 8.92
CA LEU A 132 14.04 -27.06 7.98
C LEU A 132 15.31 -26.46 8.64
N GLY A 133 15.55 -26.76 9.92
CA GLY A 133 16.68 -26.19 10.70
C GLY A 133 16.48 -24.74 11.13
N ILE A 134 15.27 -24.19 10.95
CA ILE A 134 14.87 -22.88 11.46
C ILE A 134 14.07 -23.10 12.74
N SER A 135 14.44 -22.36 13.78
CA SER A 135 13.69 -22.31 15.04
C SER A 135 12.27 -21.81 14.79
N ALA A 136 11.26 -22.40 15.44
CA ALA A 136 9.88 -21.91 15.36
C ALA A 136 9.78 -20.39 15.63
N TYR A 137 10.61 -19.89 16.55
CA TYR A 137 10.71 -18.48 16.95
C TYR A 137 11.19 -17.54 15.84
N ASP A 138 11.79 -18.05 14.77
CA ASP A 138 12.32 -17.25 13.65
C ASP A 138 11.46 -17.37 12.37
N LEU A 139 10.44 -18.24 12.36
CA LEU A 139 9.64 -18.51 11.15
C LEU A 139 8.88 -17.29 10.64
N TRP A 140 8.48 -16.37 11.52
CA TRP A 140 7.81 -15.12 11.16
C TRP A 140 8.67 -14.19 10.29
N PHE A 141 10.00 -14.33 10.37
CA PHE A 141 10.94 -13.45 9.67
C PHE A 141 10.86 -13.66 8.14
N ILE A 142 10.59 -14.88 7.68
CA ILE A 142 10.48 -15.22 6.26
C ILE A 142 9.37 -14.41 5.56
N PRO A 143 8.09 -14.49 5.97
CA PRO A 143 7.04 -13.69 5.34
C PRO A 143 7.25 -12.19 5.55
N HIS A 144 7.84 -11.75 6.67
CA HIS A 144 8.13 -10.32 6.88
C HIS A 144 9.14 -9.77 5.86
N ILE A 145 10.26 -10.47 5.65
CA ILE A 145 11.26 -10.08 4.64
C ILE A 145 10.71 -10.21 3.22
N ALA A 146 9.91 -11.23 2.94
CA ALA A 146 9.22 -11.34 1.66
C ALA A 146 8.26 -10.15 1.41
N GLY A 147 7.59 -9.67 2.47
CA GLY A 147 6.78 -8.45 2.44
C GLY A 147 7.59 -7.22 2.04
N TRP A 148 8.77 -7.01 2.63
CA TRP A 148 9.70 -5.95 2.22
C TRP A 148 10.15 -6.08 0.77
N GLY A 149 10.40 -7.31 0.29
CA GLY A 149 10.69 -7.57 -1.10
C GLY A 149 9.57 -7.11 -2.04
N LEU A 150 8.32 -7.47 -1.72
CA LEU A 150 7.13 -7.03 -2.48
C LEU A 150 6.96 -5.52 -2.44
N PHE A 151 7.18 -4.88 -1.28
CA PHE A 151 7.14 -3.43 -1.15
C PHE A 151 8.10 -2.75 -2.13
N LEU A 152 9.37 -3.17 -2.13
CA LEU A 152 10.39 -2.58 -3.01
C LEU A 152 10.05 -2.80 -4.48
N ILE A 153 9.62 -4.01 -4.86
CA ILE A 153 9.20 -4.33 -6.23
C ILE A 153 8.02 -3.44 -6.67
N ALA A 154 7.04 -3.24 -5.80
CA ALA A 154 5.88 -2.41 -6.07
C ALA A 154 6.23 -0.92 -6.16
N TYR A 155 7.20 -0.45 -5.37
CA TYR A 155 7.56 0.96 -5.31
C TYR A 155 8.46 1.40 -6.48
N ILE A 156 9.25 0.49 -7.06
CA ILE A 156 10.11 0.75 -8.22
C ILE A 156 9.36 1.47 -9.36
N PRO A 157 8.25 0.96 -9.92
CA PRO A 157 7.56 1.63 -11.02
C PRO A 157 7.03 3.02 -10.63
N VAL A 158 6.53 3.21 -9.40
CA VAL A 158 6.10 4.53 -8.91
C VAL A 158 7.27 5.49 -8.88
N PHE A 159 8.41 5.06 -8.34
CA PHE A 159 9.60 5.90 -8.23
C PHE A 159 10.21 6.22 -9.60
N VAL A 160 10.30 5.24 -10.49
CA VAL A 160 10.82 5.42 -11.86
C VAL A 160 9.95 6.41 -12.62
N THR A 161 8.62 6.22 -12.64
CA THR A 161 7.71 7.16 -13.31
C THR A 161 7.79 8.55 -12.67
N PHE A 162 7.86 8.66 -11.35
CA PHE A 162 8.06 9.94 -10.67
C PHE A 162 9.35 10.63 -11.11
N CYS A 163 10.48 9.92 -11.17
CA CYS A 163 11.75 10.49 -11.64
C CYS A 163 11.67 10.94 -13.10
N PHE A 164 11.05 10.16 -13.99
CA PHE A 164 10.84 10.57 -15.37
C PHE A 164 9.98 11.83 -15.47
N THR A 165 8.84 11.86 -14.79
CA THR A 165 7.96 13.04 -14.75
C THR A 165 8.72 14.24 -14.21
N TRP A 166 9.47 14.10 -13.10
CA TRP A 166 10.27 15.17 -12.51
C TRP A 166 11.27 15.82 -13.47
N HIS A 167 11.97 15.02 -14.27
CA HIS A 167 13.03 15.52 -15.16
C HIS A 167 12.53 15.95 -16.54
N CYS A 168 11.40 15.40 -17.00
CA CYS A 168 10.94 15.57 -18.37
C CYS A 168 9.65 16.39 -18.50
N SER A 169 8.97 16.73 -17.40
CA SER A 169 7.73 17.52 -17.47
C SER A 169 8.00 19.02 -17.50
N GLU A 170 7.51 19.69 -18.54
CA GLU A 170 7.23 21.13 -18.53
C GLU A 170 5.71 21.32 -18.60
N PRO A 171 5.05 21.89 -17.56
CA PRO A 171 5.61 22.47 -16.33
C PRO A 171 6.15 21.45 -15.32
N LEU A 172 6.97 21.93 -14.38
CA LEU A 172 7.52 21.12 -13.28
C LEU A 172 6.43 20.41 -12.47
N VAL A 173 6.78 19.23 -11.93
CA VAL A 173 5.90 18.45 -11.05
C VAL A 173 5.43 19.28 -9.85
N PRO A 174 4.13 19.28 -9.54
CA PRO A 174 3.61 20.01 -8.38
C PRO A 174 4.21 19.55 -7.05
N TRP A 175 4.51 20.49 -6.16
CA TRP A 175 5.10 20.20 -4.84
C TRP A 175 4.27 19.22 -4.00
N PHE A 176 2.94 19.31 -4.05
CA PHE A 176 2.07 18.40 -3.28
C PHE A 176 2.28 16.92 -3.67
N LEU A 177 2.61 16.65 -4.94
CA LEU A 177 2.83 15.30 -5.44
C LEU A 177 4.17 14.74 -4.95
N ILE A 178 5.21 15.56 -4.96
CA ILE A 178 6.51 15.20 -4.37
C ILE A 178 6.34 14.86 -2.89
N THR A 179 5.62 15.72 -2.15
CA THR A 179 5.34 15.51 -0.74
C THR A 179 4.56 14.22 -0.53
N ALA A 180 3.54 13.92 -1.34
CA ALA A 180 2.79 12.68 -1.24
C ALA A 180 3.68 11.45 -1.45
N VAL A 181 4.49 11.41 -2.52
CA VAL A 181 5.39 10.29 -2.81
C VAL A 181 6.37 10.05 -1.65
N ILE A 182 7.04 11.11 -1.16
CA ILE A 182 8.03 10.97 -0.08
C ILE A 182 7.34 10.59 1.24
N LEU A 183 6.22 11.22 1.58
CA LEU A 183 5.53 10.99 2.83
C LEU A 183 4.97 9.57 2.92
N GLU A 184 4.35 9.07 1.85
CA GLU A 184 3.82 7.71 1.82
C GLU A 184 4.95 6.67 1.91
N LEU A 185 6.08 6.88 1.22
CA LEU A 185 7.27 6.03 1.39
C LEU A 185 7.71 5.94 2.86
N LEU A 186 7.82 7.08 3.53
CA LEU A 186 8.20 7.14 4.94
C LEU A 186 7.16 6.44 5.84
N CYS A 187 5.87 6.61 5.56
CA CYS A 187 4.79 5.95 6.30
C CYS A 187 4.84 4.42 6.12
N PHE A 188 5.01 3.91 4.90
CA PHE A 188 5.13 2.47 4.65
C PHE A 188 6.37 1.86 5.31
N VAL A 189 7.50 2.55 5.27
CA VAL A 189 8.71 2.13 5.98
C VAL A 189 8.46 2.10 7.50
N ALA A 190 7.78 3.11 8.04
CA ALA A 190 7.43 3.16 9.46
C ALA A 190 6.51 1.99 9.87
N PHE A 191 5.51 1.64 9.06
CA PHE A 191 4.67 0.46 9.30
C PHE A 191 5.49 -0.82 9.35
N GLY A 192 6.41 -1.03 8.40
CA GLY A 192 7.30 -2.19 8.39
C GLY A 192 8.17 -2.28 9.63
N CYS A 193 8.73 -1.14 10.08
CA CYS A 193 9.54 -1.06 11.30
C CYS A 193 8.72 -1.33 12.58
N VAL A 194 7.52 -0.76 12.70
CA VAL A 194 6.61 -1.00 13.84
C VAL A 194 6.23 -2.47 13.92
N GLN A 195 5.90 -3.08 12.78
CA GLN A 195 5.61 -4.51 12.71
C GLN A 195 6.82 -5.36 13.12
N PHE A 196 8.02 -5.05 12.60
CA PHE A 196 9.25 -5.77 12.96
C PHE A 196 9.52 -5.72 14.47
N MET A 197 9.46 -4.52 15.06
CA MET A 197 9.67 -4.33 16.50
C MET A 197 8.64 -5.10 17.32
N GLY A 198 7.36 -5.06 16.93
CA GLY A 198 6.30 -5.80 17.61
C GLY A 198 6.52 -7.31 17.61
N MET A 199 6.81 -7.89 16.44
CA MET A 199 7.08 -9.33 16.31
C MET A 199 8.36 -9.75 17.05
N TRP A 200 9.42 -8.94 16.97
CA TRP A 200 10.67 -9.20 17.69
C TRP A 200 10.46 -9.24 19.21
N CYS A 201 9.77 -8.24 19.77
CA CYS A 201 9.45 -8.20 21.19
C CYS A 201 8.64 -9.42 21.63
N ARG A 202 7.63 -9.79 20.84
CA ARG A 202 6.78 -10.96 21.07
C ARG A 202 7.57 -12.26 21.14
N MET A 203 8.41 -12.52 20.13
CA MET A 203 9.21 -13.76 20.08
C MET A 203 10.27 -13.82 21.16
N ASN A 204 10.92 -12.70 21.48
CA ASN A 204 11.91 -12.65 22.56
C ASN A 204 11.27 -12.91 23.93
N ALA A 205 10.06 -12.38 24.16
CA ALA A 205 9.32 -12.61 25.40
C ALA A 205 8.72 -14.02 25.49
N ALA A 206 8.28 -14.61 24.36
CA ALA A 206 7.89 -16.02 24.29
C ALA A 206 9.07 -16.94 24.65
N PHE A 207 10.27 -16.61 24.17
CA PHE A 207 11.50 -17.35 24.49
C PHE A 207 11.91 -17.24 25.97
N THR A 208 11.72 -16.06 26.58
CA THR A 208 12.15 -15.77 27.97
C THR A 208 11.06 -15.96 29.03
N SER A 209 9.85 -16.39 28.64
CA SER A 209 8.68 -16.58 29.53
C SER A 209 8.17 -15.30 30.22
N HIS A 210 8.32 -14.12 29.60
CA HIS A 210 7.88 -12.82 30.15
C HIS A 210 6.53 -12.34 29.59
N ALA A 211 5.45 -13.05 29.91
CA ALA A 211 4.12 -12.80 29.32
C ALA A 211 3.55 -11.37 29.49
N LYS A 212 3.83 -10.70 30.62
CA LYS A 212 3.28 -9.35 30.89
C LYS A 212 3.88 -8.26 29.99
N GLU A 213 5.16 -8.37 29.65
CA GLU A 213 5.84 -7.41 28.78
C GLU A 213 5.31 -7.48 27.33
N VAL A 214 4.84 -8.66 26.93
CA VAL A 214 4.20 -8.90 25.62
C VAL A 214 2.94 -8.05 25.46
N THR A 215 2.04 -8.09 26.44
CA THR A 215 0.75 -7.42 26.34
C THR A 215 0.89 -5.91 26.19
N ASP A 216 1.81 -5.28 26.93
CA ASP A 216 2.03 -3.84 26.85
C ASP A 216 2.71 -3.44 25.53
N ALA A 217 3.67 -4.26 25.04
CA ALA A 217 4.29 -4.04 23.75
C ALA A 217 3.29 -4.15 22.58
N ILE A 218 2.38 -5.14 22.62
CA ILE A 218 1.31 -5.32 21.62
C ILE A 218 0.39 -4.10 21.59
N ARG A 219 -0.07 -3.62 22.75
CA ARG A 219 -0.95 -2.44 22.83
C ARG A 219 -0.28 -1.19 22.26
N TRP A 220 1.02 -1.02 22.53
CA TRP A 220 1.78 0.09 21.99
C TRP A 220 1.92 -0.01 20.47
N MET A 221 2.21 -1.20 19.94
CA MET A 221 2.23 -1.46 18.50
C MET A 221 0.88 -1.16 17.84
N ASP A 222 -0.24 -1.60 18.43
CA ASP A 222 -1.58 -1.31 17.93
C ASP A 222 -1.84 0.20 17.85
N ALA A 223 -1.48 0.95 18.90
CA ALA A 223 -1.63 2.39 18.93
C ALA A 223 -0.82 3.09 17.82
N TRP A 224 0.42 2.65 17.57
CA TRP A 224 1.23 3.18 16.47
C TRP A 224 0.66 2.84 15.10
N ASN A 225 0.22 1.61 14.91
CA ASN A 225 -0.39 1.19 13.66
C ASN A 225 -1.65 2.02 13.35
N ILE A 226 -2.52 2.22 14.34
CA ILE A 226 -3.72 3.05 14.20
C ILE A 226 -3.33 4.51 13.91
N GLY A 227 -2.39 5.07 14.66
CA GLY A 227 -1.92 6.44 14.49
C GLY A 227 -1.30 6.68 13.10
N LEU A 228 -0.42 5.77 12.65
CA LEU A 228 0.19 5.81 11.33
C LEU A 228 -0.86 5.65 10.21
N SER A 229 -1.84 4.76 10.41
CA SER A 229 -2.92 4.54 9.43
C SER A 229 -3.78 5.77 9.26
N PHE A 230 -4.17 6.40 10.39
CA PHE A 230 -4.90 7.65 10.37
C PHE A 230 -4.08 8.77 9.71
N PHE A 231 -2.81 8.91 10.08
CA PHE A 231 -1.92 9.94 9.55
C PHE A 231 -1.73 9.79 8.04
N ALA A 232 -1.29 8.63 7.56
CA ALA A 232 -1.00 8.37 6.14
C ALA A 232 -2.24 8.58 5.25
N LYS A 233 -3.39 8.00 5.64
CA LYS A 233 -4.65 8.16 4.90
C LYS A 233 -5.08 9.63 4.84
N THR A 234 -5.01 10.33 5.97
CA THR A 234 -5.42 11.73 6.07
C THR A 234 -4.48 12.64 5.29
N SER A 235 -3.16 12.45 5.40
CA SER A 235 -2.19 13.25 4.66
C SER A 235 -2.34 13.05 3.16
N LEU A 236 -2.46 11.80 2.69
CA LEU A 236 -2.63 11.53 1.26
C LEU A 236 -3.93 12.14 0.73
N ALA A 237 -5.04 11.99 1.45
CA ALA A 237 -6.32 12.57 1.07
C ALA A 237 -6.21 14.09 0.85
N TRP A 238 -5.62 14.80 1.81
CA TRP A 238 -5.50 16.25 1.74
C TRP A 238 -4.48 16.72 0.71
N LEU A 239 -3.38 16.01 0.53
CA LEU A 239 -2.37 16.33 -0.49
C LEU A 239 -2.94 16.19 -1.91
N LEU A 240 -3.81 15.21 -2.15
CA LEU A 240 -4.39 14.96 -3.47
C LEU A 240 -5.70 15.72 -3.73
N LEU A 241 -6.59 15.82 -2.74
CA LEU A 241 -7.88 16.51 -2.90
C LEU A 241 -7.78 18.02 -2.68
N GLY A 242 -6.87 18.48 -1.81
CA GLY A 242 -6.74 19.89 -1.47
C GLY A 242 -6.57 20.81 -2.69
N PRO A 243 -5.62 20.52 -3.59
CA PRO A 243 -5.45 21.28 -4.83
C PRO A 243 -6.66 21.20 -5.77
N ALA A 244 -7.32 20.03 -5.88
CA ALA A 244 -8.50 19.88 -6.72
C ALA A 244 -9.68 20.73 -6.23
N LEU A 245 -9.90 20.77 -4.91
CA LEU A 245 -10.97 21.53 -4.28
C LEU A 245 -10.71 23.05 -4.30
N SER A 246 -9.45 23.50 -4.30
CA SER A 246 -9.13 24.92 -4.32
C SER A 246 -9.36 25.58 -5.67
N VAL A 247 -9.18 24.84 -6.78
CA VAL A 247 -9.44 25.31 -8.14
C VAL A 247 -10.94 25.59 -8.35
N ASP A 248 -11.82 24.71 -7.88
CA ASP A 248 -13.28 24.87 -8.02
C ASP A 248 -13.85 26.12 -7.30
N VAL A 249 -13.19 26.58 -6.24
CA VAL A 249 -13.60 27.80 -5.49
C VAL A 249 -13.20 29.08 -6.25
N SER A 250 -12.11 29.05 -7.01
CA SER A 250 -11.61 30.22 -7.73
C SER A 250 -12.35 30.56 -9.03
N VAL A 251 -13.18 29.64 -9.53
CA VAL A 251 -13.93 29.78 -10.80
C VAL A 251 -15.38 30.23 -10.57
N ARG A 252 -15.83 30.34 -9.30
CA ARG A 252 -17.13 30.87 -8.91
C ARG A 252 -17.03 32.28 -8.34
#